data_AF-A0A239AYQ1-F1
#
_entry.id   AF-A0A239AYQ1-F1
#
_cell.length_a   1.000
_cell.length_b   1.000
_cell.length_c   1.000
_cell.angle_alpha   90.00
_cell.angle_beta   90.00
_cell.angle_gamma   90.00
#
_symmetry.space_group_name_H-M   'P 1'
#
loop_
_entity.id
_entity.type
_entity.pdbx_description
1 polymer ?
#
loop_
_entity_poly.entity_id
_entity_poly.type
_entity_poly.pdbx_seq_one_letter_code
_entity_poly.pdbx_strand_id
1 'polypeptide(L)'
;MGTPDFNVPLLTATEAGYAAALLDLFRGLALGLDTSANNPPTGAIRWNSANGRWEKFDGTSWGALASRYFIDVDTLDGLHANDLALAGHNHSGTYQPLASVLTLLGGLTPAADTIGYFAGPSAAARTAFTALARTLLGCTDTANMRATLGLVIGTNVQAQDATLAALAALTTAADKLIYATGSDAFATCDFPAAARTLLAATTVALQRSALGLGGAALLTAGAAAGNVPVLDASGKLSSALIPGGVGGVDTLARDTAIRNAIRLGVQIADASSSIPWGYLFLFATDELATKTGATYQGTNKLYDYQTTANVDNPTTPTTGTPSLNGYTFADRQVAVENGAYITHIRIRSSSSFSGTAYIFSRSGTTYTVVASVAVSHTGGGWQSFALASAYTVPTTGTYFLGAYSANFGSAPGYTGGYRSYVGGQISGSATMTEDSNNVIPMGYTKGAATAGMTLISAAISVGSAPSSVDAYFLHRAIDSVTLNTDIKARVSRDGGSTWSGYVTLAEVCAVGDYKLLKGTADLSPTNSGASLTWEATTHNFKSQQLRAAALQIAA
;
A
#
# COMPACT_ATOMS: atom_id res chain seq x y z
N MET A 1 43.97 -107.57 -121.15
CA MET A 1 42.91 -106.56 -121.31
C MET A 1 43.48 -105.26 -120.76
N GLY A 2 43.51 -104.20 -121.58
CA GLY A 2 44.08 -102.90 -121.19
C GLY A 2 43.20 -102.19 -120.15
N THR A 3 43.83 -101.45 -119.26
CA THR A 3 43.14 -100.56 -118.30
C THR A 3 42.33 -99.50 -119.04
N PRO A 4 41.04 -99.31 -118.74
CA PRO A 4 40.25 -98.23 -119.36
C PRO A 4 40.89 -96.87 -119.04
N ASP A 5 41.29 -96.14 -120.08
CA ASP A 5 41.75 -94.76 -119.98
C ASP A 5 40.67 -93.85 -120.59
N PHE A 6 40.17 -92.91 -119.79
CA PHE A 6 39.12 -91.95 -120.18
C PHE A 6 39.68 -90.76 -120.98
N ASN A 7 40.97 -90.77 -121.31
CA ASN A 7 41.57 -89.79 -122.20
C ASN A 7 41.03 -89.95 -123.63
N VAL A 8 40.78 -88.82 -124.30
CA VAL A 8 40.34 -88.79 -125.70
C VAL A 8 41.40 -89.47 -126.58
N PRO A 9 41.06 -90.50 -127.37
CA PRO A 9 42.03 -91.21 -128.20
C PRO A 9 42.76 -90.26 -129.16
N LEU A 10 44.09 -90.25 -129.10
CA LEU A 10 44.93 -89.53 -130.05
C LEU A 10 45.03 -90.31 -131.36
N LEU A 11 44.80 -89.64 -132.50
CA LEU A 11 44.86 -90.24 -133.83
C LEU A 11 46.30 -90.71 -134.12
N THR A 12 46.57 -92.02 -134.01
CA THR A 12 47.89 -92.58 -134.32
C THR A 12 47.80 -93.58 -135.48
N ALA A 13 48.27 -93.11 -136.64
CA ALA A 13 48.65 -93.72 -137.93
C ALA A 13 47.93 -94.94 -138.54
N THR A 14 47.05 -95.68 -137.86
CA THR A 14 46.27 -96.77 -138.47
C THR A 14 44.82 -96.73 -137.99
N GLU A 15 43.87 -96.83 -138.92
CA GLU A 15 42.42 -96.83 -138.62
C GLU A 15 42.05 -97.93 -137.62
N ALA A 16 42.70 -99.09 -137.70
CA ALA A 16 42.53 -100.19 -136.75
C ALA A 16 42.94 -99.83 -135.31
N GLY A 17 44.02 -99.06 -135.12
CA GLY A 17 44.48 -98.61 -133.81
C GLY A 17 43.56 -97.57 -133.19
N TYR A 18 43.10 -96.60 -133.99
CA TYR A 18 42.14 -95.59 -133.54
C TYR A 18 40.78 -96.20 -133.22
N ALA A 19 40.27 -97.12 -134.05
CA ALA A 19 39.03 -97.84 -133.78
C ALA A 19 39.11 -98.68 -132.50
N ALA A 20 40.25 -99.33 -132.22
CA ALA A 20 40.46 -100.06 -130.96
C ALA A 20 40.46 -99.12 -129.74
N ALA A 21 41.10 -97.96 -129.83
CA ALA A 21 41.14 -96.97 -128.76
C ALA A 21 39.78 -96.30 -128.53
N LEU A 22 39.02 -96.00 -129.59
CA LEU A 22 37.63 -95.53 -129.48
C LEU A 22 36.72 -96.60 -128.89
N LEU A 23 36.90 -97.86 -129.27
CA LEU A 23 36.14 -98.97 -128.71
C LEU A 23 36.44 -99.16 -127.23
N ASP A 24 37.69 -99.00 -126.80
CA ASP A 24 38.07 -99.03 -125.38
C ASP A 24 37.58 -97.78 -124.62
N LEU A 25 37.57 -96.60 -125.25
CA LEU A 25 36.94 -95.39 -124.70
C LEU A 25 35.43 -95.59 -124.51
N PHE A 26 34.73 -96.11 -125.53
CA PHE A 26 33.29 -96.37 -125.44
C PHE A 26 32.96 -97.48 -124.45
N ARG A 27 33.79 -98.52 -124.35
CA ARG A 27 33.69 -99.53 -123.28
C ARG A 27 33.92 -98.90 -121.90
N GLY A 28 34.88 -97.97 -121.78
CA GLY A 28 35.16 -97.20 -120.57
C GLY A 28 34.00 -96.30 -120.17
N LEU A 29 33.40 -95.57 -121.13
CA LEU A 29 32.21 -94.75 -120.94
C LEU A 29 30.98 -95.59 -120.57
N ALA A 30 30.81 -96.76 -121.19
CA ALA A 30 29.73 -97.69 -120.86
C ALA A 30 29.88 -98.29 -119.44
N LEU A 31 31.11 -98.48 -118.96
CA LEU A 31 31.41 -98.89 -117.58
C LEU A 31 31.36 -97.72 -116.58
N GLY A 32 31.71 -96.50 -117.01
CA GLY A 32 31.68 -95.28 -116.21
C GLY A 32 30.27 -94.74 -115.91
N LEU A 33 29.26 -95.34 -116.53
CA LEU A 33 27.83 -95.09 -116.28
C LEU A 33 27.14 -96.31 -115.63
N ASP A 34 27.88 -97.20 -114.97
CA ASP A 34 27.30 -98.27 -114.14
C ASP A 34 27.05 -97.75 -112.72
N THR A 35 25.78 -97.62 -112.34
CA THR A 35 25.35 -97.16 -111.02
C THR A 35 25.55 -98.21 -109.90
N SER A 36 26.15 -99.37 -110.20
CA SER A 36 26.17 -100.52 -109.28
C SER A 36 27.46 -101.37 -109.27
N ALA A 37 28.52 -101.02 -110.00
CA ALA A 37 29.76 -101.81 -110.01
C ALA A 37 30.61 -101.61 -108.72
N ASN A 38 30.92 -102.72 -108.02
CA ASN A 38 31.77 -102.75 -106.83
C ASN A 38 33.27 -102.49 -107.08
N ASN A 39 33.69 -102.21 -108.32
CA ASN A 39 35.08 -101.92 -108.65
C ASN A 39 35.20 -100.99 -109.87
N PRO A 40 34.79 -99.71 -109.75
CA PRO A 40 34.82 -98.75 -110.85
C PRO A 40 36.26 -98.40 -111.24
N PRO A 41 36.55 -98.08 -112.52
CA PRO A 41 37.88 -97.66 -112.94
C PRO A 41 38.28 -96.32 -112.30
N THR A 42 39.58 -96.13 -112.05
CA THR A 42 40.13 -94.84 -111.61
C THR A 42 39.69 -93.73 -112.55
N GLY A 43 39.07 -92.70 -112.00
CA GLY A 43 38.55 -91.56 -112.73
C GLY A 43 37.06 -91.62 -113.04
N ALA A 44 36.36 -92.73 -112.75
CA ALA A 44 34.91 -92.81 -112.87
C ALA A 44 34.22 -91.68 -112.10
N ILE A 45 33.11 -91.17 -112.63
CA ILE A 45 32.33 -90.08 -112.03
C ILE A 45 30.93 -90.61 -111.72
N ARG A 46 30.41 -90.31 -110.53
CA ARG A 46 29.03 -90.66 -110.14
C ARG A 46 28.33 -89.49 -109.49
N TRP A 47 27.01 -89.48 -109.56
CA TRP A 47 26.20 -88.70 -108.63
C TRP A 47 25.98 -89.52 -107.36
N ASN A 48 26.46 -89.02 -106.22
CA ASN A 48 26.12 -89.59 -104.92
C ASN A 48 24.85 -88.91 -104.40
N SER A 49 23.74 -89.64 -104.47
CA SER A 49 22.43 -89.16 -104.02
C SER A 49 22.33 -89.01 -102.51
N ALA A 50 23.09 -89.77 -101.71
CA ALA A 50 23.09 -89.64 -100.25
C ALA A 50 23.71 -88.31 -99.79
N ASN A 51 24.73 -87.85 -100.52
CA ASN A 51 25.47 -86.62 -100.19
C ASN A 51 25.15 -85.44 -101.13
N GLY A 52 24.20 -85.63 -102.05
CA GLY A 52 23.74 -84.63 -103.02
C GLY A 52 24.86 -84.01 -103.87
N ARG A 53 25.88 -84.78 -104.24
CA ARG A 53 27.06 -84.25 -104.93
C ARG A 53 27.64 -85.20 -105.97
N TRP A 54 28.30 -84.64 -106.98
CA TRP A 54 29.12 -85.40 -107.90
C TRP A 54 30.44 -85.81 -107.22
N GLU A 55 30.83 -87.08 -107.40
CA GLU A 55 32.05 -87.67 -106.86
C GLU A 55 32.88 -88.29 -107.99
N LYS A 56 34.21 -88.30 -107.82
CA LYS A 56 35.16 -88.97 -108.73
C LYS A 56 35.90 -90.08 -107.98
N PHE A 57 36.00 -91.26 -108.59
CA PHE A 57 36.74 -92.39 -108.04
C PHE A 57 38.23 -92.18 -108.28
N ASP A 58 39.07 -92.26 -107.25
CA ASP A 58 40.53 -92.08 -107.36
C ASP A 58 41.29 -93.39 -107.65
N GLY A 59 40.57 -94.52 -107.71
CA GLY A 59 41.12 -95.86 -107.83
C GLY A 59 40.97 -96.69 -106.55
N THR A 60 40.65 -96.05 -105.43
CA THR A 60 40.46 -96.68 -104.12
C THR A 60 39.19 -96.20 -103.40
N SER A 61 38.80 -94.94 -103.57
CA SER A 61 37.62 -94.35 -102.93
C SER A 61 36.97 -93.28 -103.80
N TRP A 62 35.73 -92.93 -103.47
CA TRP A 62 34.98 -91.85 -104.11
C TRP A 62 35.17 -90.54 -103.33
N GLY A 63 35.68 -89.50 -103.97
CA GLY A 63 35.89 -88.16 -103.39
C GLY A 63 35.07 -87.06 -104.08
N ALA A 64 34.78 -85.97 -103.37
CA ALA A 64 33.97 -84.86 -103.91
C ALA A 64 34.65 -84.14 -105.08
N LEU A 65 33.91 -83.88 -106.17
CA LEU A 65 34.44 -83.18 -107.36
C LEU A 65 34.98 -81.77 -107.05
N ALA A 66 34.41 -81.11 -106.04
CA ALA A 66 34.73 -79.73 -105.66
C ALA A 66 36.16 -79.54 -105.11
N SER A 67 36.82 -80.60 -104.64
CA SER A 67 38.16 -80.51 -104.02
C SER A 67 39.32 -80.31 -105.02
N ARG A 68 39.04 -80.09 -106.32
CA ARG A 68 40.08 -79.90 -107.35
C ARG A 68 39.85 -78.70 -108.29
N TYR A 69 38.74 -77.97 -108.16
CA TYR A 69 38.47 -76.72 -108.88
C TYR A 69 38.07 -75.63 -107.87
N PHE A 70 39.05 -74.86 -107.41
CA PHE A 70 38.96 -73.80 -106.40
C PHE A 70 37.84 -72.78 -106.70
N ILE A 71 36.66 -72.97 -106.12
CA ILE A 71 35.66 -71.90 -105.96
C ILE A 71 35.59 -71.63 -104.46
N ASP A 72 36.24 -70.56 -104.01
CA ASP A 72 36.15 -70.09 -102.64
C ASP A 72 34.97 -69.11 -102.52
N VAL A 73 33.90 -69.59 -101.89
CA VAL A 73 32.61 -68.90 -101.75
C VAL A 73 32.64 -67.76 -100.73
N ASP A 74 33.68 -67.64 -99.90
CA ASP A 74 33.76 -66.61 -98.84
C ASP A 74 34.43 -65.29 -99.30
N THR A 75 34.89 -65.20 -100.55
CA THR A 75 35.53 -63.98 -101.10
C THR A 75 34.64 -63.14 -102.02
N LEU A 76 33.35 -63.49 -102.14
CA LEU A 76 32.37 -62.69 -102.88
C LEU A 76 31.80 -61.58 -101.98
N ASP A 77 32.34 -60.37 -102.14
CA ASP A 77 31.85 -59.16 -101.50
C ASP A 77 30.34 -58.97 -101.78
N GLY A 78 29.60 -58.52 -100.76
CA GLY A 78 28.16 -58.70 -100.56
C GLY A 78 27.20 -58.01 -101.55
N LEU A 79 27.61 -57.76 -102.79
CA LEU A 79 26.77 -57.22 -103.86
C LEU A 79 26.40 -58.25 -104.95
N HIS A 80 27.00 -59.45 -104.95
CA HIS A 80 26.67 -60.53 -105.89
C HIS A 80 26.15 -61.83 -105.24
N ALA A 81 25.80 -61.81 -103.95
CA ALA A 81 25.26 -62.99 -103.26
C ALA A 81 23.85 -63.40 -103.76
N ASN A 82 23.17 -62.55 -104.52
CA ASN A 82 21.78 -62.73 -104.95
C ASN A 82 21.65 -63.68 -106.16
N ASP A 83 22.64 -63.69 -107.06
CA ASP A 83 22.56 -64.44 -108.33
C ASP A 83 23.20 -65.84 -108.24
N LEU A 84 23.81 -66.18 -107.10
CA LEU A 84 24.42 -67.48 -106.80
C LEU A 84 23.92 -68.10 -105.48
N ALA A 85 22.87 -67.54 -104.88
CA ALA A 85 22.27 -68.08 -103.67
C ALA A 85 21.50 -69.39 -103.93
N LEU A 86 22.06 -70.52 -103.49
CA LEU A 86 21.24 -71.69 -103.17
C LEU A 86 20.18 -71.29 -102.14
N ALA A 87 18.92 -71.60 -102.41
CA ALA A 87 17.81 -71.35 -101.49
C ALA A 87 18.12 -71.90 -100.09
N GLY A 88 18.36 -71.02 -99.11
CA GLY A 88 18.44 -71.42 -97.71
C GLY A 88 19.60 -70.87 -96.85
N HIS A 89 20.43 -69.94 -97.31
CA HIS A 89 21.34 -69.26 -96.38
C HIS A 89 20.61 -68.15 -95.61
N ASN A 90 20.47 -68.34 -94.29
CA ASN A 90 19.83 -67.44 -93.36
C ASN A 90 20.94 -66.78 -92.51
N HIS A 91 20.97 -65.44 -92.43
CA HIS A 91 21.87 -64.72 -91.53
C HIS A 91 21.40 -64.94 -90.08
N SER A 92 21.81 -66.05 -89.47
CA SER A 92 21.37 -66.48 -88.14
C SER A 92 22.05 -65.73 -86.98
N GLY A 93 22.57 -64.53 -87.23
CA GLY A 93 23.08 -63.62 -86.19
C GLY A 93 22.08 -62.50 -85.95
N THR A 94 21.64 -62.33 -84.71
CA THR A 94 20.75 -61.23 -84.31
C THR A 94 21.51 -59.90 -84.37
N TYR A 95 21.64 -59.28 -85.54
CA TYR A 95 22.18 -57.93 -85.67
C TYR A 95 21.11 -56.89 -85.34
N GLN A 96 21.49 -55.81 -84.66
CA GLN A 96 20.63 -54.64 -84.49
C GLN A 96 20.30 -54.06 -85.88
N PRO A 97 19.02 -53.93 -86.28
CA PRO A 97 18.66 -53.26 -87.54
C PRO A 97 19.18 -51.82 -87.56
N LEU A 98 19.69 -51.36 -88.72
CA LEU A 98 20.13 -49.98 -88.88
C LEU A 98 18.93 -49.02 -88.66
N ALA A 99 19.00 -48.22 -87.59
CA ALA A 99 18.01 -47.19 -87.27
C ALA A 99 18.59 -45.79 -87.49
N SER A 100 17.76 -44.82 -87.89
CA SER A 100 18.15 -43.41 -88.07
C SER A 100 18.82 -42.84 -86.81
N VAL A 101 18.32 -43.23 -85.64
CA VAL A 101 18.83 -42.85 -84.33
C VAL A 101 20.25 -43.41 -84.06
N LEU A 102 20.51 -44.67 -84.45
CA LEU A 102 21.83 -45.28 -84.30
C LEU A 102 22.84 -44.66 -85.27
N THR A 103 22.39 -44.27 -86.45
CA THR A 103 23.21 -43.55 -87.44
C THR A 103 23.64 -42.18 -86.90
N LEU A 104 22.73 -41.45 -86.25
CA LEU A 104 23.03 -40.15 -85.62
C LEU A 104 24.06 -40.28 -84.48
N LEU A 105 23.89 -41.27 -83.60
CA LEU A 105 24.84 -41.53 -82.50
C LEU A 105 26.18 -42.06 -82.99
N GLY A 106 26.18 -42.96 -83.98
CA GLY A 106 27.39 -43.52 -84.59
C GLY A 106 28.22 -42.50 -85.37
N GLY A 107 27.60 -41.41 -85.85
CA GLY A 107 28.26 -40.28 -86.48
C GLY A 107 29.02 -39.35 -85.50
N LEU A 108 28.86 -39.54 -84.19
CA LEU A 108 29.59 -38.74 -83.20
C LEU A 108 31.04 -39.21 -83.11
N THR A 109 32.01 -38.40 -83.58
CA THR A 109 33.44 -38.55 -83.22
C THR A 109 33.67 -38.70 -81.71
N PRO A 110 34.23 -39.82 -81.22
CA PRO A 110 34.55 -39.96 -79.81
C PRO A 110 35.50 -38.85 -79.33
N ALA A 111 35.19 -38.24 -78.19
CA ALA A 111 36.04 -37.25 -77.53
C ALA A 111 36.07 -37.56 -76.03
N ALA A 112 37.25 -37.43 -75.42
CA ALA A 112 37.41 -37.63 -73.98
C ALA A 112 36.43 -36.72 -73.21
N ASP A 113 35.95 -37.21 -72.08
CA ASP A 113 35.10 -36.46 -71.16
C ASP A 113 33.75 -35.99 -71.74
N THR A 114 33.28 -36.58 -72.83
CA THR A 114 31.99 -36.24 -73.46
C THR A 114 31.00 -37.42 -73.46
N ILE A 115 29.70 -37.12 -73.48
CA ILE A 115 28.63 -38.09 -73.72
C ILE A 115 27.78 -37.64 -74.92
N GLY A 116 27.32 -38.60 -75.72
CA GLY A 116 26.36 -38.35 -76.79
C GLY A 116 24.95 -38.18 -76.24
N TYR A 117 24.21 -37.20 -76.77
CA TYR A 117 22.79 -36.99 -76.45
C TYR A 117 22.04 -36.51 -77.69
N PHE A 118 20.71 -36.62 -77.68
CA PHE A 118 19.89 -36.10 -78.76
C PHE A 118 19.63 -34.60 -78.55
N ALA A 119 20.11 -33.77 -79.48
CA ALA A 119 19.87 -32.33 -79.50
C ALA A 119 18.54 -31.96 -80.19
N GLY A 120 17.83 -32.96 -80.73
CA GLY A 120 16.51 -32.84 -81.33
C GLY A 120 16.07 -34.17 -81.97
N PRO A 121 14.86 -34.24 -82.56
CA PRO A 121 14.32 -35.47 -83.15
C PRO A 121 15.20 -36.08 -84.27
N SER A 122 16.01 -35.25 -84.93
CA SER A 122 16.89 -35.64 -86.03
C SER A 122 18.34 -35.21 -85.83
N ALA A 123 18.77 -34.95 -84.59
CA ALA A 123 20.12 -34.46 -84.30
C ALA A 123 20.70 -35.11 -83.04
N ALA A 124 21.93 -35.61 -83.14
CA ALA A 124 22.73 -35.99 -81.99
C ALA A 124 23.89 -34.99 -81.83
N ALA A 125 24.21 -34.67 -80.58
CA ALA A 125 25.33 -33.82 -80.22
C ALA A 125 26.11 -34.46 -79.07
N ARG A 126 27.27 -33.89 -78.76
CA ARG A 126 28.04 -34.23 -77.56
C ARG A 126 27.96 -33.11 -76.56
N THR A 127 27.93 -33.45 -75.28
CA THR A 127 28.18 -32.50 -74.19
C THR A 127 29.39 -32.95 -73.40
N ALA A 128 30.21 -31.98 -72.98
CA ALA A 128 31.35 -32.25 -72.11
C ALA A 128 30.91 -32.32 -70.65
N PHE A 129 31.49 -33.24 -69.89
CA PHE A 129 31.40 -33.31 -68.45
C PHE A 129 32.67 -32.80 -67.80
N THR A 130 32.53 -32.01 -66.74
CA THR A 130 33.64 -31.71 -65.84
C THR A 130 34.11 -32.98 -65.13
N ALA A 131 35.34 -32.97 -64.60
CA ALA A 131 35.84 -34.09 -63.80
C ALA A 131 34.90 -34.45 -62.64
N LEU A 132 34.39 -33.42 -61.93
CA LEU A 132 33.42 -33.59 -60.84
C LEU A 132 32.11 -34.24 -61.33
N ALA A 133 31.57 -33.81 -62.48
CA ALA A 133 30.33 -34.37 -63.02
C ALA A 133 30.48 -35.87 -63.36
N ARG A 134 31.63 -36.29 -63.89
CA ARG A 134 31.91 -37.71 -64.15
C ARG A 134 31.99 -38.51 -62.85
N THR A 135 32.68 -37.99 -61.84
CA THR A 135 32.74 -38.64 -60.51
C THR A 135 31.35 -38.74 -59.88
N LEU A 136 30.53 -37.69 -59.98
CA LEU A 136 29.18 -37.66 -59.43
C LEU A 136 28.25 -38.68 -60.10
N LEU A 137 28.28 -38.77 -61.44
CA LEU A 137 27.49 -39.76 -62.20
C LEU A 137 27.93 -41.20 -61.95
N GLY A 138 29.19 -41.41 -61.54
CA GLY A 138 29.71 -42.73 -61.18
C GLY A 138 29.34 -43.20 -59.77
N CYS A 139 28.70 -42.36 -58.95
CA CYS A 139 28.30 -42.73 -57.60
C CYS A 139 27.11 -43.70 -57.59
N THR A 140 27.20 -44.76 -56.79
CA THR A 140 26.16 -45.81 -56.69
C THR A 140 25.07 -45.52 -55.67
N ASP A 141 25.25 -44.51 -54.83
CA ASP A 141 24.30 -44.11 -53.79
C ASP A 141 24.39 -42.60 -53.50
N THR A 142 23.41 -42.09 -52.75
CA THR A 142 23.31 -40.66 -52.43
C THR A 142 24.36 -40.19 -51.42
N ALA A 143 24.95 -41.08 -50.61
CA ALA A 143 25.97 -40.71 -49.63
C ALA A 143 27.29 -40.37 -50.33
N ASN A 144 27.68 -41.19 -51.30
CA ASN A 144 28.85 -40.95 -52.16
C ASN A 144 28.67 -39.71 -53.02
N MET A 145 27.44 -39.44 -53.50
CA MET A 145 27.13 -38.19 -54.22
C MET A 145 27.34 -36.96 -53.33
N ARG A 146 26.86 -36.98 -52.07
CA ARG A 146 27.08 -35.87 -51.12
C ARG A 146 28.55 -35.65 -50.81
N ALA A 147 29.30 -36.73 -50.55
CA ALA A 147 30.74 -36.66 -50.30
C ALA A 147 31.49 -36.06 -51.51
N THR A 148 31.13 -36.47 -52.72
CA THR A 148 31.70 -35.95 -53.97
C THR A 148 31.41 -34.46 -54.16
N LEU A 149 30.21 -34.01 -53.80
CA LEU A 149 29.85 -32.58 -53.79
C LEU A 149 30.49 -31.80 -52.62
N GLY A 150 31.23 -32.47 -51.72
CA GLY A 150 31.82 -31.86 -50.53
C GLY A 150 30.79 -31.44 -49.48
N LEU A 151 29.59 -32.04 -49.50
CA LEU A 151 28.50 -31.71 -48.57
C LEU A 151 28.55 -32.61 -47.34
N VAL A 152 28.75 -32.00 -46.18
CA VAL A 152 28.66 -32.66 -44.88
C VAL A 152 27.37 -32.20 -44.18
N ILE A 153 26.53 -33.17 -43.79
CA ILE A 153 25.32 -32.89 -42.99
C ILE A 153 25.75 -32.33 -41.63
N GLY A 154 25.13 -31.24 -41.20
CA GLY A 154 25.52 -30.45 -40.03
C GLY A 154 26.52 -29.33 -40.33
N THR A 155 27.19 -29.34 -41.50
CA THR A 155 28.11 -28.27 -41.92
C THR A 155 27.52 -27.47 -43.08
N ASN A 156 27.18 -28.14 -44.18
CA ASN A 156 26.69 -27.50 -45.41
C ASN A 156 25.17 -27.61 -45.54
N VAL A 157 24.59 -28.67 -44.99
CA VAL A 157 23.15 -28.97 -45.02
C VAL A 157 22.69 -29.19 -43.59
N GLN A 158 21.61 -28.52 -43.18
CA GLN A 158 21.02 -28.73 -41.87
C GLN A 158 20.50 -30.17 -41.75
N ALA A 159 20.86 -30.87 -40.67
CA ALA A 159 20.36 -32.23 -40.41
C ALA A 159 18.86 -32.19 -40.11
N GLN A 160 18.07 -33.14 -40.61
CA GLN A 160 16.64 -33.16 -40.33
C GLN A 160 16.41 -33.17 -38.80
N ASP A 161 15.68 -32.16 -38.32
CA ASP A 161 15.45 -31.90 -36.90
C ASP A 161 13.98 -31.51 -36.70
N ALA A 162 13.28 -32.28 -35.86
CA ALA A 162 11.85 -32.11 -35.65
C ALA A 162 11.52 -30.79 -34.92
N THR A 163 12.39 -30.35 -34.00
CA THR A 163 12.26 -29.08 -33.30
C THR A 163 12.39 -27.91 -34.27
N LEU A 164 13.36 -27.94 -35.18
CA LEU A 164 13.50 -26.89 -36.20
C LEU A 164 12.30 -26.87 -37.16
N ALA A 165 11.81 -28.04 -37.58
CA ALA A 165 10.62 -28.12 -38.42
C ALA A 165 9.39 -27.51 -37.73
N ALA A 166 9.20 -27.78 -36.44
CA ALA A 166 8.11 -27.23 -35.64
C ALA A 166 8.22 -25.70 -35.46
N LEU A 167 9.44 -25.19 -35.19
CA LEU A 167 9.71 -23.75 -35.12
C LEU A 167 9.48 -23.04 -36.46
N ALA A 168 9.91 -23.65 -37.57
CA ALA A 168 9.73 -23.11 -38.92
C ALA A 168 8.26 -23.10 -39.39
N ALA A 169 7.44 -24.02 -38.88
CA ALA A 169 6.01 -24.09 -39.18
C ALA A 169 5.17 -23.04 -38.44
N LEU A 170 5.74 -22.34 -37.45
CA LEU A 170 4.98 -21.41 -36.62
C LEU A 170 4.68 -20.10 -37.37
N THR A 171 3.42 -19.66 -37.32
CA THR A 171 3.05 -18.34 -37.84
C THR A 171 3.57 -17.27 -36.88
N THR A 172 4.58 -16.52 -37.31
CA THR A 172 5.08 -15.38 -36.56
C THR A 172 4.24 -14.14 -36.83
N ALA A 173 4.07 -13.31 -35.79
CA ALA A 173 3.38 -12.03 -35.89
C ALA A 173 4.02 -11.04 -34.91
N ALA A 174 3.75 -9.75 -35.11
CA ALA A 174 4.13 -8.74 -34.14
C ALA A 174 3.53 -9.05 -32.76
N ASP A 175 4.27 -8.68 -31.70
CA ASP A 175 3.81 -8.76 -30.31
C ASP A 175 3.39 -10.17 -29.87
N LYS A 176 4.04 -11.21 -30.40
CA LYS A 176 3.90 -12.60 -29.97
C LYS A 176 5.18 -13.12 -29.31
N LEU A 177 5.03 -13.98 -28.31
CA LEU A 177 6.12 -14.77 -27.72
C LEU A 177 5.95 -16.24 -28.13
N ILE A 178 7.04 -16.87 -28.59
CA ILE A 178 7.09 -18.29 -28.91
C ILE A 178 7.38 -19.07 -27.63
N TYR A 179 6.64 -20.14 -27.36
CA TYR A 179 6.89 -21.04 -26.25
C TYR A 179 6.63 -22.49 -26.65
N ALA A 180 7.32 -23.42 -26.01
CA ALA A 180 7.11 -24.85 -26.22
C ALA A 180 5.87 -25.33 -25.45
N THR A 181 5.02 -26.10 -26.11
CA THR A 181 3.86 -26.79 -25.51
C THR A 181 4.14 -28.29 -25.28
N GLY A 182 5.27 -28.79 -25.78
CA GLY A 182 5.73 -30.17 -25.67
C GLY A 182 7.06 -30.35 -26.41
N SER A 183 7.59 -31.58 -26.48
CA SER A 183 8.72 -31.88 -27.38
C SER A 183 8.31 -31.61 -28.82
N ASP A 184 9.14 -30.88 -29.57
CA ASP A 184 8.90 -30.60 -30.99
C ASP A 184 7.54 -29.93 -31.27
N ALA A 185 7.00 -29.20 -30.30
CA ALA A 185 5.70 -28.53 -30.41
C ALA A 185 5.81 -27.11 -29.81
N PHE A 186 5.54 -26.11 -30.65
CA PHE A 186 5.63 -24.70 -30.27
C PHE A 186 4.32 -23.98 -30.60
N ALA A 187 4.00 -23.00 -29.77
CA ALA A 187 2.87 -22.12 -29.96
C ALA A 187 3.31 -20.66 -29.75
N THR A 188 2.43 -19.73 -30.14
CA THR A 188 2.59 -18.31 -29.82
C THR A 188 1.53 -17.84 -28.83
N CYS A 189 1.90 -17.00 -27.88
CA CYS A 189 0.96 -16.24 -27.06
C CYS A 189 1.14 -14.73 -27.25
N ASP A 190 0.15 -13.93 -26.85
CA ASP A 190 0.26 -12.47 -26.86
C ASP A 190 1.36 -12.01 -25.89
N PHE A 191 2.25 -11.16 -26.39
CA PHE A 191 3.35 -10.59 -25.61
C PHE A 191 3.15 -9.08 -25.48
N PRO A 192 2.43 -8.61 -24.45
CA PRO A 192 1.99 -7.22 -24.37
C PRO A 192 3.15 -6.24 -24.19
N ALA A 193 2.94 -5.00 -24.60
CA ALA A 193 3.95 -3.94 -24.51
C ALA A 193 4.55 -3.79 -23.10
N ALA A 194 3.72 -3.88 -22.05
CA ALA A 194 4.19 -3.82 -20.66
C ALA A 194 5.18 -4.95 -20.30
N ALA A 195 4.95 -6.16 -20.81
CA ALA A 195 5.87 -7.28 -20.59
C ALA A 195 7.19 -7.06 -21.33
N ARG A 196 7.15 -6.52 -22.57
CA ARG A 196 8.36 -6.12 -23.31
C ARG A 196 9.14 -5.04 -22.57
N THR A 197 8.46 -4.01 -22.06
CA THR A 197 9.08 -2.94 -21.27
C THR A 197 9.72 -3.48 -20.00
N LEU A 198 9.07 -4.41 -19.28
CA LEU A 198 9.63 -5.02 -18.08
C LEU A 198 10.86 -5.89 -18.38
N LEU A 199 10.81 -6.72 -19.42
CA LEU A 199 11.94 -7.60 -19.79
C LEU A 199 13.12 -6.82 -20.41
N ALA A 200 12.86 -5.70 -21.09
CA ALA A 200 13.89 -4.84 -21.64
C ALA A 200 14.63 -4.01 -20.56
N ALA A 201 14.08 -3.92 -19.35
CA ALA A 201 14.70 -3.18 -18.26
C ALA A 201 15.98 -3.87 -17.77
N THR A 202 17.13 -3.23 -17.99
CA THR A 202 18.47 -3.76 -17.68
C THR A 202 18.87 -3.63 -16.21
N THR A 203 18.06 -2.98 -15.38
CA THR A 203 18.30 -2.80 -13.95
C THR A 203 17.03 -2.99 -13.14
N VAL A 204 17.18 -3.37 -11.88
CA VAL A 204 16.05 -3.51 -10.94
C VAL A 204 15.28 -2.18 -10.78
N ALA A 205 15.97 -1.03 -10.89
CA ALA A 205 15.32 0.28 -10.83
C ALA A 205 14.38 0.51 -12.02
N LEU A 206 14.82 0.19 -13.23
CA LEU A 206 13.98 0.27 -14.43
C LEU A 206 12.83 -0.73 -14.39
N GLN A 207 13.02 -1.92 -13.81
CA GLN A 207 11.94 -2.91 -13.62
C GLN A 207 10.85 -2.39 -12.67
N ARG A 208 11.22 -1.78 -11.54
CA ARG A 208 10.24 -1.14 -10.63
C ARG A 208 9.49 0.02 -11.29
N SER A 209 10.17 0.77 -12.15
CA SER A 209 9.57 1.85 -12.94
C SER A 209 8.54 1.30 -13.93
N ALA A 210 8.87 0.23 -14.66
CA ALA A 210 7.97 -0.44 -15.60
C ALA A 210 6.70 -0.98 -14.93
N LEU A 211 6.79 -1.41 -13.66
CA LEU A 211 5.66 -1.86 -12.86
C LEU A 211 4.90 -0.74 -12.12
N GLY A 212 5.39 0.51 -12.17
CA GLY A 212 4.77 1.64 -11.48
C GLY A 212 4.82 1.59 -9.95
N LEU A 213 5.76 0.84 -9.35
CA LEU A 213 5.79 0.56 -7.91
C LEU A 213 6.24 1.74 -7.03
N GLY A 214 6.64 2.86 -7.65
CA GLY A 214 7.02 4.09 -6.95
C GLY A 214 8.24 3.96 -6.03
N GLY A 215 8.45 4.97 -5.18
CA GLY A 215 9.57 5.03 -4.24
C GLY A 215 9.41 4.08 -3.03
N ALA A 216 8.18 3.76 -2.65
CA ALA A 216 7.89 2.91 -1.49
C ALA A 216 8.47 1.49 -1.63
N ALA A 217 8.55 0.96 -2.86
CA ALA A 217 9.12 -0.36 -3.12
C ALA A 217 10.65 -0.47 -2.89
N LEU A 218 11.34 0.65 -2.63
CA LEU A 218 12.74 0.65 -2.21
C LEU A 218 12.90 0.58 -0.69
N LEU A 219 11.83 0.80 0.06
CA LEU A 219 11.86 0.94 1.51
C LEU A 219 11.47 -0.40 2.16
N THR A 220 12.14 -0.75 3.25
CA THR A 220 11.80 -1.95 4.03
C THR A 220 10.43 -1.76 4.68
N ALA A 221 9.62 -2.82 4.81
CA ALA A 221 8.39 -2.76 5.59
C ALA A 221 8.70 -2.86 7.09
N GLY A 222 8.10 -1.99 7.92
CA GLY A 222 8.24 -2.08 9.39
C GLY A 222 8.33 -0.74 10.09
N ALA A 223 8.71 -0.76 11.37
CA ALA A 223 8.61 0.37 12.29
C ALA A 223 9.80 1.37 12.29
N ALA A 224 10.88 1.08 11.57
CA ALA A 224 12.09 1.91 11.60
C ALA A 224 11.95 3.20 10.77
N ALA A 225 12.74 4.23 11.09
CA ALA A 225 12.77 5.47 10.32
C ALA A 225 13.18 5.19 8.86
N GLY A 226 12.41 5.70 7.90
CA GLY A 226 12.62 5.47 6.47
C GLY A 226 11.97 4.21 5.91
N ASN A 227 11.27 3.40 6.72
CA ASN A 227 10.53 2.23 6.27
C ASN A 227 9.10 2.55 5.81
N VAL A 228 8.47 1.64 5.05
CA VAL A 228 7.03 1.66 4.78
C VAL A 228 6.28 1.13 6.01
N PRO A 229 5.32 1.89 6.57
CA PRO A 229 4.48 1.43 7.67
C PRO A 229 3.61 0.22 7.33
N VAL A 230 3.49 -0.73 8.26
CA VAL A 230 2.56 -1.86 8.16
C VAL A 230 1.44 -1.67 9.18
N LEU A 231 0.20 -1.83 8.73
CA LEU A 231 -0.98 -1.81 9.60
C LEU A 231 -1.14 -3.15 10.33
N ASP A 232 -1.62 -3.10 11.56
CA ASP A 232 -2.00 -4.29 12.33
C ASP A 232 -3.29 -4.92 11.78
N ALA A 233 -3.68 -6.06 12.36
CA ALA A 233 -4.89 -6.79 11.97
C ALA A 233 -6.19 -5.98 12.14
N SER A 234 -6.15 -4.87 12.88
CA SER A 234 -7.28 -3.94 13.06
C SER A 234 -7.19 -2.72 12.12
N GLY A 235 -6.23 -2.70 11.20
CA GLY A 235 -6.03 -1.60 10.25
C GLY A 235 -5.35 -0.36 10.86
N LYS A 236 -4.66 -0.49 11.99
CA LYS A 236 -3.99 0.63 12.67
C LYS A 236 -2.48 0.56 12.53
N LEU A 237 -1.81 1.71 12.54
CA LEU A 237 -0.34 1.76 12.60
C LEU A 237 0.13 1.19 13.95
N SER A 238 1.21 0.39 13.93
CA SER A 238 1.75 -0.16 15.17
C SER A 238 2.26 0.94 16.10
N SER A 239 2.08 0.76 17.41
CA SER A 239 2.51 1.74 18.42
C SER A 239 4.01 2.04 18.39
N ALA A 240 4.83 1.12 17.86
CA ALA A 240 6.27 1.30 17.68
C ALA A 240 6.65 2.31 16.59
N LEU A 241 5.77 2.54 15.60
CA LEU A 241 5.99 3.48 14.49
C LEU A 241 5.42 4.87 14.80
N ILE A 242 4.66 5.01 15.89
CA ILE A 242 4.23 6.31 16.41
C ILE A 242 5.44 6.88 17.16
N PRO A 243 6.17 7.88 16.62
CA PRO A 243 7.35 8.40 17.30
C PRO A 243 6.88 9.05 18.60
N GLY A 244 7.42 8.61 19.73
CA GLY A 244 7.17 9.20 21.04
C GLY A 244 7.64 10.66 21.04
N GLY A 245 6.78 11.60 20.62
CA GLY A 245 7.10 13.02 20.60
C GLY A 245 6.47 13.90 19.51
N VAL A 246 5.74 13.37 18.51
CA VAL A 246 5.11 14.24 17.48
C VAL A 246 3.65 14.56 17.83
N GLY A 247 3.46 15.71 18.46
CA GLY A 247 2.17 16.25 18.91
C GLY A 247 1.24 16.71 17.80
N GLY A 248 0.67 15.77 17.03
CA GLY A 248 -0.33 16.10 15.99
C GLY A 248 -1.54 15.17 15.86
N VAL A 249 -1.51 13.95 16.39
CA VAL A 249 -2.61 12.96 16.18
C VAL A 249 -3.20 12.43 17.48
N ASP A 250 -2.84 13.02 18.62
CA ASP A 250 -3.48 12.68 19.88
C ASP A 250 -3.81 13.91 20.72
N THR A 251 -4.45 14.89 20.07
CA THR A 251 -5.22 15.90 20.80
C THR A 251 -6.09 15.23 21.84
N LEU A 252 -6.71 14.07 21.56
CA LEU A 252 -7.56 13.40 22.54
C LEU A 252 -6.81 12.86 23.76
N ALA A 253 -5.66 12.18 23.65
CA ALA A 253 -4.93 11.68 24.82
C ALA A 253 -4.03 12.74 25.45
N ARG A 254 -3.56 13.75 24.70
CA ARG A 254 -2.96 14.95 25.30
C ARG A 254 -4.02 15.71 26.09
N ASP A 255 -5.19 15.96 25.53
CA ASP A 255 -6.29 16.61 26.24
C ASP A 255 -6.84 15.71 27.33
N THR A 256 -6.77 14.38 27.22
CA THR A 256 -7.15 13.47 28.31
C THR A 256 -6.09 13.44 29.40
N ALA A 257 -4.80 13.43 29.07
CA ALA A 257 -3.71 13.53 30.04
C ALA A 257 -3.73 14.88 30.75
N ILE A 258 -4.00 15.97 30.03
CA ILE A 258 -4.11 17.32 30.59
C ILE A 258 -5.42 17.47 31.37
N ARG A 259 -6.57 16.98 30.89
CA ARG A 259 -7.82 16.93 31.69
C ARG A 259 -7.65 16.08 32.94
N ASN A 260 -6.92 14.97 32.85
CA ASN A 260 -6.59 14.14 34.01
C ASN A 260 -5.62 14.87 34.94
N ALA A 261 -4.62 15.59 34.43
CA ALA A 261 -3.70 16.39 35.24
C ALA A 261 -4.39 17.58 35.91
N ILE A 262 -5.31 18.26 35.21
CA ILE A 262 -6.19 19.30 35.78
C ILE A 262 -7.10 18.67 36.82
N ARG A 263 -7.77 17.55 36.52
CA ARG A 263 -8.64 16.85 37.47
C ARG A 263 -7.88 16.36 38.71
N LEU A 264 -6.72 15.72 38.53
CA LEU A 264 -5.85 15.27 39.61
C LEU A 264 -5.33 16.48 40.39
N GLY A 265 -4.77 17.50 39.74
CA GLY A 265 -4.30 18.71 40.41
C GLY A 265 -5.39 19.40 41.23
N VAL A 266 -6.57 19.59 40.64
CA VAL A 266 -7.78 20.09 41.31
C VAL A 266 -8.23 19.21 42.49
N GLN A 267 -7.95 17.91 42.46
CA GLN A 267 -8.36 16.93 43.49
C GLN A 267 -7.34 16.75 44.63
N ILE A 268 -6.04 16.66 44.31
CA ILE A 268 -4.98 16.19 45.23
C ILE A 268 -3.87 17.20 45.49
N ALA A 269 -3.73 18.27 44.69
CA ALA A 269 -2.69 19.26 44.94
C ALA A 269 -3.13 20.28 46.00
N ASP A 270 -2.17 20.78 46.75
CA ASP A 270 -2.36 21.70 47.87
C ASP A 270 -1.84 23.11 47.59
N ALA A 271 -1.31 23.35 46.38
CA ALA A 271 -0.77 24.62 45.92
C ALA A 271 -1.04 24.88 44.43
N SER A 272 -1.40 26.14 44.11
CA SER A 272 -1.56 26.64 42.75
C SER A 272 -0.25 26.50 41.96
N SER A 273 -0.32 26.11 40.68
CA SER A 273 0.87 25.78 39.88
C SER A 273 0.65 25.97 38.38
N SER A 274 1.75 26.12 37.65
CA SER A 274 1.70 26.10 36.18
C SER A 274 1.37 24.70 35.68
N ILE A 275 0.52 24.64 34.65
CA ILE A 275 0.24 23.41 33.91
C ILE A 275 0.70 23.61 32.46
N PRO A 276 0.92 22.53 31.69
CA PRO A 276 1.23 22.66 30.27
C PRO A 276 0.21 23.56 29.57
N TRP A 277 0.69 24.64 28.97
CA TRP A 277 -0.11 25.63 28.25
C TRP A 277 -1.17 26.34 29.12
N GLY A 278 -0.94 26.49 30.42
CA GLY A 278 -1.94 27.06 31.31
C GLY A 278 -1.49 27.27 32.76
N TYR A 279 -2.48 27.46 33.63
CA TYR A 279 -2.26 27.60 35.07
C TYR A 279 -3.44 27.07 35.87
N LEU A 280 -3.15 26.53 37.05
CA LEU A 280 -4.10 25.93 37.98
C LEU A 280 -4.15 26.74 39.28
N PHE A 281 -5.36 27.16 39.66
CA PHE A 281 -5.70 27.88 40.89
C PHE A 281 -6.42 26.94 41.85
N LEU A 282 -5.80 26.65 42.99
CA LEU A 282 -6.33 25.68 43.97
C LEU A 282 -6.85 26.34 45.25
N PHE A 283 -6.79 27.67 45.34
CA PHE A 283 -7.22 28.43 46.50
C PHE A 283 -6.64 27.87 47.81
N ALA A 284 -5.34 27.55 47.80
CA ALA A 284 -4.63 27.03 48.98
C ALA A 284 -4.67 28.03 50.14
N THR A 285 -4.67 29.31 49.78
CA THR A 285 -4.89 30.48 50.63
C THR A 285 -5.95 31.36 49.98
N ASP A 286 -6.28 32.48 50.62
CA ASP A 286 -7.15 33.49 50.03
C ASP A 286 -6.41 34.27 48.91
N GLU A 287 -6.16 33.60 47.78
CA GLU A 287 -5.32 34.09 46.67
C GLU A 287 -6.05 35.05 45.71
N LEU A 288 -7.39 35.14 45.78
CA LEU A 288 -8.17 36.04 44.94
C LEU A 288 -8.20 37.46 45.53
N ALA A 289 -7.47 38.37 44.86
CA ALA A 289 -7.42 39.79 45.22
C ALA A 289 -8.77 40.48 45.03
N THR A 290 -9.55 40.09 44.01
CA THR A 290 -10.86 40.68 43.73
C THR A 290 -11.95 39.63 43.89
N LYS A 291 -12.75 39.79 44.95
CA LYS A 291 -13.92 38.97 45.27
C LYS A 291 -15.04 39.82 45.83
N THR A 292 -16.27 39.56 45.43
CA THR A 292 -17.48 40.24 45.93
C THR A 292 -18.57 39.20 46.16
N GLY A 293 -19.36 39.33 47.22
CA GLY A 293 -20.44 38.38 47.55
C GLY A 293 -19.96 36.96 47.91
N ALA A 294 -18.67 36.78 48.16
CA ALA A 294 -18.03 35.49 48.43
C ALA A 294 -17.17 35.55 49.70
N THR A 295 -17.05 34.43 50.40
CA THR A 295 -16.17 34.27 51.57
C THR A 295 -15.21 33.10 51.33
N TYR A 296 -13.92 33.32 51.60
CA TYR A 296 -12.93 32.24 51.54
C TYR A 296 -13.01 31.36 52.80
N GLN A 297 -13.09 30.04 52.62
CA GLN A 297 -13.05 29.06 53.70
C GLN A 297 -11.71 28.32 53.73
N GLY A 298 -10.82 28.72 54.64
CA GLY A 298 -9.48 28.14 54.74
C GLY A 298 -9.43 26.63 55.02
N THR A 299 -10.39 26.09 55.77
CA THR A 299 -10.46 24.64 56.08
C THR A 299 -10.71 23.80 54.83
N ASN A 300 -11.62 24.26 53.97
CA ASN A 300 -12.04 23.54 52.78
C ASN A 300 -11.34 24.03 51.49
N LYS A 301 -10.52 25.09 51.59
CA LYS A 301 -9.79 25.72 50.48
C LYS A 301 -10.73 26.06 49.32
N LEU A 302 -11.79 26.81 49.61
CA LEU A 302 -12.82 27.17 48.63
C LEU A 302 -13.37 28.56 48.87
N TYR A 303 -13.97 29.14 47.83
CA TYR A 303 -14.85 30.29 47.92
C TYR A 303 -16.29 29.83 48.02
N ASP A 304 -16.95 30.26 49.08
CA ASP A 304 -18.36 30.01 49.31
C ASP A 304 -19.17 31.26 49.00
N TYR A 305 -20.40 31.05 48.57
CA TYR A 305 -21.40 32.09 48.59
C TYR A 305 -21.46 32.60 50.03
N GLN A 306 -21.47 33.91 50.21
CA GLN A 306 -21.54 34.46 51.56
C GLN A 306 -22.86 34.01 52.19
N THR A 307 -22.79 33.00 53.06
CA THR A 307 -23.94 32.37 53.70
C THR A 307 -24.28 33.08 55.00
N THR A 308 -25.46 32.74 55.53
CA THR A 308 -25.92 33.28 56.80
C THR A 308 -25.04 32.75 57.93
N ALA A 309 -24.21 33.61 58.51
CA ALA A 309 -23.30 33.26 59.58
C ALA A 309 -23.53 34.14 60.81
N ASN A 310 -23.57 33.53 61.98
CA ASN A 310 -23.65 34.25 63.25
C ASN A 310 -22.24 34.56 63.74
N VAL A 311 -21.96 35.84 63.98
CA VAL A 311 -20.73 36.31 64.61
C VAL A 311 -21.10 36.84 65.99
N ASP A 312 -20.76 36.07 67.01
CA ASP A 312 -21.07 36.36 68.41
C ASP A 312 -19.80 36.80 69.15
N ASN A 313 -19.97 37.48 70.29
CA ASN A 313 -18.84 37.81 71.16
C ASN A 313 -18.06 36.53 71.56
N PRO A 314 -16.73 36.45 71.25
CA PRO A 314 -15.95 35.23 71.38
C PRO A 314 -15.57 34.90 72.83
N THR A 315 -15.80 35.80 73.78
CA THR A 315 -15.41 35.58 75.17
C THR A 315 -16.38 34.63 75.89
N THR A 316 -16.11 34.21 77.13
CA THR A 316 -16.98 33.30 77.90
C THR A 316 -17.83 34.09 78.90
N PRO A 317 -19.12 33.78 79.08
CA PRO A 317 -19.98 34.46 80.06
C PRO A 317 -19.38 34.38 81.46
N THR A 318 -19.38 35.48 82.21
CA THR A 318 -19.00 35.48 83.62
C THR A 318 -20.16 35.86 84.51
N THR A 319 -20.05 35.50 85.79
CA THR A 319 -21.01 35.90 86.83
C THR A 319 -20.75 37.35 87.22
N GLY A 320 -21.52 38.27 86.67
CA GLY A 320 -21.51 39.68 87.05
C GLY A 320 -22.38 40.53 86.11
N THR A 321 -23.38 41.21 86.66
CA THR A 321 -24.33 42.03 85.88
C THR A 321 -23.69 43.37 85.48
N PRO A 322 -23.54 43.69 84.18
CA PRO A 322 -23.11 45.01 83.75
C PRO A 322 -24.08 46.09 84.23
N SER A 323 -23.57 47.16 84.87
CA SER A 323 -24.39 48.34 85.17
C SER A 323 -24.59 49.17 83.90
N LEU A 324 -25.57 48.78 83.07
CA LEU A 324 -25.90 49.43 81.80
C LEU A 324 -27.40 49.78 81.69
N ASN A 325 -28.18 49.61 82.76
CA ASN A 325 -29.58 50.01 82.80
C ASN A 325 -29.72 51.51 82.55
N GLY A 326 -30.51 51.90 81.54
CA GLY A 326 -30.68 53.29 81.16
C GLY A 326 -29.53 53.88 80.34
N TYR A 327 -28.55 53.08 79.92
CA TYR A 327 -27.45 53.51 79.05
C TYR A 327 -27.57 52.88 77.67
N THR A 328 -27.22 53.64 76.64
CA THR A 328 -26.85 53.05 75.35
C THR A 328 -25.40 52.62 75.45
N PHE A 329 -25.09 51.39 75.05
CA PHE A 329 -23.72 50.91 75.01
C PHE A 329 -23.35 50.37 73.63
N ALA A 330 -22.06 50.26 73.35
CA ALA A 330 -21.48 49.50 72.26
C ALA A 330 -20.50 48.44 72.79
N ASP A 331 -20.62 47.21 72.30
CA ASP A 331 -19.67 46.12 72.56
C ASP A 331 -18.51 46.23 71.57
N ARG A 332 -17.34 46.65 72.07
CA ARG A 332 -16.13 46.82 71.25
C ARG A 332 -15.31 45.55 71.10
N GLN A 333 -15.71 44.44 71.72
CA GLN A 333 -15.05 43.14 71.49
C GLN A 333 -15.51 42.48 70.19
N VAL A 334 -16.64 42.92 69.63
CA VAL A 334 -17.19 42.40 68.38
C VAL A 334 -17.23 43.50 67.34
N ALA A 335 -16.11 43.68 66.64
CA ALA A 335 -16.09 44.53 65.45
C ALA A 335 -17.00 43.92 64.37
N VAL A 336 -17.87 44.74 63.79
CA VAL A 336 -18.66 44.33 62.62
C VAL A 336 -17.73 44.37 61.42
N GLU A 337 -17.71 43.27 60.67
CA GLU A 337 -16.82 43.11 59.53
C GLU A 337 -17.16 44.10 58.41
N ASN A 338 -16.14 44.79 57.90
CA ASN A 338 -16.28 45.71 56.78
C ASN A 338 -16.73 44.96 55.52
N GLY A 339 -17.70 45.51 54.80
CA GLY A 339 -18.32 44.84 53.65
C GLY A 339 -19.36 43.77 53.99
N ALA A 340 -19.60 43.47 55.27
CA ALA A 340 -20.61 42.49 55.65
C ALA A 340 -22.04 43.01 55.43
N TYR A 341 -22.92 42.12 54.99
CA TYR A 341 -24.35 42.37 54.90
C TYR A 341 -25.03 41.89 56.18
N ILE A 342 -25.58 42.77 57.00
CA ILE A 342 -26.12 42.43 58.32
C ILE A 342 -27.63 42.31 58.23
N THR A 343 -28.20 41.16 58.59
CA THR A 343 -29.66 40.94 58.58
C THR A 343 -30.27 40.95 59.97
N HIS A 344 -29.52 40.50 60.97
CA HIS A 344 -29.98 40.48 62.35
C HIS A 344 -28.92 41.01 63.30
N ILE A 345 -29.36 41.66 64.37
CA ILE A 345 -28.53 41.91 65.54
C ILE A 345 -28.89 40.84 66.58
N ARG A 346 -27.88 40.25 67.19
CA ARG A 346 -28.01 39.20 68.20
C ARG A 346 -27.59 39.77 69.54
N ILE A 347 -28.36 39.46 70.57
CA ILE A 347 -28.03 39.80 71.96
C ILE A 347 -28.11 38.52 72.76
N ARG A 348 -27.17 38.32 73.69
CA ARG A 348 -27.33 37.26 74.70
C ARG A 348 -27.82 37.88 76.00
N SER A 349 -28.93 37.38 76.52
CA SER A 349 -29.37 37.72 77.87
C SER A 349 -30.00 36.53 78.59
N SER A 350 -29.75 36.45 79.89
CA SER A 350 -30.43 35.53 80.82
C SER A 350 -31.81 36.04 81.23
N SER A 351 -32.05 37.35 81.13
CA SER A 351 -33.30 38.01 81.55
C SER A 351 -34.07 38.54 80.36
N SER A 352 -35.40 38.61 80.49
CA SER A 352 -36.23 39.30 79.51
C SER A 352 -36.06 40.82 79.62
N PHE A 353 -36.00 41.52 78.49
CA PHE A 353 -36.02 42.99 78.46
C PHE A 353 -36.57 43.50 77.13
N SER A 354 -36.96 44.78 77.09
CA SER A 354 -37.33 45.47 75.85
C SER A 354 -36.45 46.69 75.64
N GLY A 355 -36.11 46.99 74.39
CA GLY A 355 -35.16 48.04 74.08
C GLY A 355 -34.93 48.24 72.59
N THR A 356 -33.75 48.72 72.24
CA THR A 356 -33.33 48.92 70.84
C THR A 356 -31.90 48.46 70.68
N ALA A 357 -31.61 47.71 69.62
CA ALA A 357 -30.27 47.34 69.23
C ALA A 357 -29.79 48.22 68.07
N TYR A 358 -28.48 48.43 67.99
CA TYR A 358 -27.85 49.36 67.07
C TYR A 358 -26.66 48.74 66.37
N ILE A 359 -26.42 49.21 65.15
CA ILE A 359 -25.11 49.20 64.51
C ILE A 359 -24.60 50.63 64.56
N PHE A 360 -23.37 50.81 65.05
CA PHE A 360 -22.69 52.09 65.13
C PHE A 360 -21.52 52.15 64.16
N SER A 361 -21.33 53.28 63.48
CA SER A 361 -20.03 53.67 62.96
C SER A 361 -19.27 54.46 64.02
N ARG A 362 -17.95 54.24 64.13
CA ARG A 362 -17.09 54.90 65.13
C ARG A 362 -16.03 55.77 64.46
N SER A 363 -15.87 56.99 64.95
CA SER A 363 -14.74 57.88 64.67
C SER A 363 -14.23 58.49 65.98
N GLY A 364 -13.03 58.10 66.42
CA GLY A 364 -12.55 58.41 67.77
C GLY A 364 -13.50 57.83 68.83
N THR A 365 -14.05 58.66 69.72
CA THR A 365 -15.06 58.29 70.73
C THR A 365 -16.49 58.64 70.32
N THR A 366 -16.70 59.11 69.09
CA THR A 366 -18.03 59.43 68.55
C THR A 366 -18.62 58.20 67.85
N TYR A 367 -19.82 57.80 68.26
CA TYR A 367 -20.58 56.67 67.73
C TYR A 367 -21.83 57.20 67.03
N THR A 368 -22.04 56.84 65.76
CA THR A 368 -23.21 57.25 64.97
C THR A 368 -24.08 56.04 64.66
N VAL A 369 -25.36 56.10 65.00
CA VAL A 369 -26.34 55.05 64.64
C VAL A 369 -26.46 54.98 63.12
N VAL A 370 -26.12 53.83 62.53
CA VAL A 370 -26.25 53.58 61.09
C VAL A 370 -27.36 52.57 60.77
N ALA A 371 -27.74 51.73 61.72
CA ALA A 371 -28.92 50.89 61.66
C ALA A 371 -29.44 50.61 63.07
N SER A 372 -30.74 50.34 63.22
CA SER A 372 -31.33 49.96 64.50
C SER A 372 -32.53 49.03 64.35
N VAL A 373 -32.87 48.32 65.42
CA VAL A 373 -34.04 47.43 65.50
C VAL A 373 -34.63 47.43 66.91
N ALA A 374 -35.95 47.41 67.00
CA ALA A 374 -36.66 47.22 68.27
C ALA A 374 -36.44 45.80 68.81
N VAL A 375 -36.17 45.67 70.10
CA VAL A 375 -35.81 44.40 70.74
C VAL A 375 -36.83 44.05 71.80
N SER A 376 -37.33 42.82 71.76
CA SER A 376 -38.08 42.18 72.83
C SER A 376 -37.44 40.83 73.14
N HIS A 377 -36.46 40.84 74.05
CA HIS A 377 -35.69 39.66 74.42
C HIS A 377 -36.45 38.84 75.46
N THR A 378 -36.61 37.53 75.27
CA THR A 378 -37.36 36.66 76.19
C THR A 378 -36.52 36.14 77.35
N GLY A 379 -35.19 36.23 77.24
CA GLY A 379 -34.23 35.64 78.18
C GLY A 379 -33.86 34.22 77.76
N GLY A 380 -32.89 33.63 78.46
CA GLY A 380 -32.48 32.22 78.24
C GLY A 380 -31.35 31.99 77.23
N GLY A 381 -30.66 33.02 76.75
CA GLY A 381 -29.50 32.84 75.85
C GLY A 381 -29.41 33.86 74.74
N TRP A 382 -28.90 33.43 73.58
CA TRP A 382 -28.79 34.23 72.37
C TRP A 382 -30.15 34.32 71.66
N GLN A 383 -30.56 35.53 71.32
CA GLN A 383 -31.72 35.78 70.47
C GLN A 383 -31.34 36.73 69.33
N SER A 384 -31.92 36.51 68.15
CA SER A 384 -31.66 37.30 66.93
C SER A 384 -32.85 38.21 66.62
N PHE A 385 -32.58 39.45 66.25
CA PHE A 385 -33.58 40.47 65.94
C PHE A 385 -33.36 41.00 64.53
N ALA A 386 -34.33 40.77 63.64
CA ALA A 386 -34.25 41.13 62.23
C ALA A 386 -34.30 42.64 62.02
N LEU A 387 -33.34 43.20 61.30
CA LEU A 387 -33.40 44.58 60.84
C LEU A 387 -34.55 44.73 59.83
N ALA A 388 -35.26 45.86 59.86
CA ALA A 388 -36.33 46.15 58.88
C ALA A 388 -35.80 46.17 57.44
N SER A 389 -34.57 46.66 57.27
CA SER A 389 -33.77 46.55 56.06
C SER A 389 -32.37 46.13 56.47
N ALA A 390 -31.82 45.11 55.80
CA ALA A 390 -30.47 44.68 56.09
C ALA A 390 -29.45 45.79 55.76
N TYR A 391 -28.43 45.90 56.60
CA TYR A 391 -27.45 46.97 56.55
C TYR A 391 -26.16 46.49 55.87
N THR A 392 -25.72 47.19 54.82
CA THR A 392 -24.42 46.93 54.19
C THR A 392 -23.37 47.75 54.88
N VAL A 393 -22.44 47.09 55.57
CA VAL A 393 -21.31 47.75 56.21
C VAL A 393 -20.35 48.22 55.13
N PRO A 394 -19.94 49.50 55.11
CA PRO A 394 -18.91 49.98 54.18
C PRO A 394 -17.62 49.16 54.24
N THR A 395 -16.87 49.16 53.14
CA THR A 395 -15.61 48.38 53.00
C THR A 395 -14.45 48.92 53.83
N THR A 396 -14.61 50.11 54.42
CA THR A 396 -13.66 50.75 55.33
C THR A 396 -14.38 51.36 56.54
N GLY A 397 -13.65 51.53 57.64
CA GLY A 397 -14.15 52.10 58.89
C GLY A 397 -14.12 51.13 60.06
N THR A 398 -14.68 51.56 61.19
CA THR A 398 -14.82 50.77 62.41
C THR A 398 -16.28 50.79 62.83
N TYR A 399 -16.88 49.61 62.97
CA TYR A 399 -18.29 49.45 63.29
C TYR A 399 -18.46 48.52 64.48
N PHE A 400 -19.39 48.85 65.36
CA PHE A 400 -19.69 48.08 66.56
C PHE A 400 -21.18 47.90 66.75
N LEU A 401 -21.55 46.86 67.45
CA LEU A 401 -22.92 46.60 67.85
C LEU A 401 -23.18 47.19 69.23
N GLY A 402 -24.44 47.50 69.50
CA GLY A 402 -24.82 47.95 70.81
C GLY A 402 -26.30 47.86 71.06
N ALA A 403 -26.71 48.21 72.27
CA ALA A 403 -28.11 48.24 72.63
C ALA A 403 -28.40 49.31 73.68
N TYR A 404 -29.68 49.63 73.79
CA TYR A 404 -30.27 50.44 74.85
C TYR A 404 -31.48 49.70 75.42
N SER A 405 -31.61 49.74 76.74
CA SER A 405 -32.82 49.38 77.47
C SER A 405 -32.88 50.22 78.73
N ALA A 406 -34.09 50.61 79.14
CA ALA A 406 -34.30 51.20 80.46
C ALA A 406 -33.91 50.20 81.58
N ASN A 407 -34.04 48.90 81.32
CA ASN A 407 -33.69 47.83 82.24
C ASN A 407 -33.32 46.54 81.48
N PHE A 408 -32.05 46.16 81.47
CA PHE A 408 -31.56 44.91 80.87
C PHE A 408 -31.75 43.68 81.77
N GLY A 409 -32.22 43.87 83.01
CA GLY A 409 -32.32 42.80 84.01
C GLY A 409 -30.94 42.29 84.46
N SER A 410 -30.88 41.02 84.87
CA SER A 410 -29.63 40.36 85.32
C SER A 410 -28.84 39.78 84.15
N ALA A 411 -28.63 40.55 83.08
CA ALA A 411 -27.92 40.09 81.88
C ALA A 411 -26.46 39.68 82.21
N PRO A 412 -25.94 38.59 81.62
CA PRO A 412 -24.60 38.12 81.88
C PRO A 412 -23.57 39.12 81.32
N GLY A 413 -22.64 39.55 82.17
CA GLY A 413 -21.47 40.32 81.76
C GLY A 413 -20.35 39.42 81.28
N TYR A 414 -19.43 40.00 80.50
CA TYR A 414 -18.23 39.32 80.03
C TYR A 414 -16.99 40.06 80.53
N THR A 415 -16.09 39.35 81.21
CA THR A 415 -14.88 39.92 81.84
C THR A 415 -13.92 40.44 80.77
N GLY A 416 -13.40 41.66 80.96
CA GLY A 416 -12.54 42.32 79.98
C GLY A 416 -13.29 42.87 78.76
N GLY A 417 -14.61 43.02 78.85
CA GLY A 417 -15.42 43.71 77.85
C GLY A 417 -14.86 45.10 77.57
N TYR A 418 -14.42 45.35 76.35
CA TYR A 418 -14.18 46.72 75.91
C TYR A 418 -15.54 47.29 75.57
N ARG A 419 -16.09 48.19 76.40
CA ARG A 419 -17.38 48.83 76.14
C ARG A 419 -17.25 50.32 75.93
N SER A 420 -18.24 50.88 75.27
CA SER A 420 -18.49 52.30 75.21
C SER A 420 -19.93 52.57 75.63
N TYR A 421 -20.20 53.65 76.34
CA TYR A 421 -21.57 53.94 76.80
C TYR A 421 -21.87 55.44 76.92
N VAL A 422 -23.16 55.76 76.85
CA VAL A 422 -23.72 57.10 77.09
C VAL A 422 -25.10 56.96 77.75
N GLY A 423 -25.46 57.89 78.63
CA GLY A 423 -26.75 57.86 79.32
C GLY A 423 -27.90 58.13 78.35
N GLY A 424 -28.99 57.38 78.50
CA GLY A 424 -30.19 57.51 77.67
C GLY A 424 -30.13 56.79 76.32
N GLN A 425 -31.26 56.83 75.62
CA GLN A 425 -31.39 56.32 74.25
C GLN A 425 -30.86 57.34 73.24
N ILE A 426 -30.27 56.89 72.14
CA ILE A 426 -29.77 57.76 71.06
C ILE A 426 -30.36 57.35 69.70
N SER A 427 -30.51 58.32 68.79
CA SER A 427 -31.03 58.14 67.43
C SER A 427 -30.12 58.68 66.33
N GLY A 428 -28.93 59.19 66.69
CA GLY A 428 -27.97 59.82 65.79
C GLY A 428 -26.53 59.59 66.27
N SER A 429 -25.72 60.64 66.35
CA SER A 429 -24.36 60.57 66.87
C SER A 429 -24.29 60.94 68.34
N ALA A 430 -23.47 60.24 69.12
CA ALA A 430 -23.15 60.57 70.50
C ALA A 430 -21.68 60.29 70.81
N THR A 431 -21.06 61.14 71.62
CA THR A 431 -19.75 60.86 72.22
C THR A 431 -19.95 59.92 73.39
N MET A 432 -19.33 58.74 73.34
CA MET A 432 -19.46 57.72 74.38
C MET A 432 -18.19 57.63 75.23
N THR A 433 -18.36 57.36 76.53
CA THR A 433 -17.26 57.04 77.44
C THR A 433 -16.80 55.61 77.17
N GLU A 434 -15.49 55.38 77.03
CA GLU A 434 -14.92 54.06 76.77
C GLU A 434 -14.18 53.53 78.01
N ASP A 435 -14.46 52.28 78.42
CA ASP A 435 -13.76 51.60 79.52
C ASP A 435 -13.54 50.10 79.21
N SER A 436 -12.94 49.37 80.15
CA SER A 436 -12.66 47.93 80.06
C SER A 436 -13.52 47.09 81.01
N ASN A 437 -14.71 47.57 81.37
CA ASN A 437 -15.64 46.88 82.26
C ASN A 437 -16.59 45.95 81.50
N ASN A 438 -17.26 45.04 82.22
CA ASN A 438 -18.17 44.07 81.61
C ASN A 438 -19.24 44.72 80.71
N VAL A 439 -19.50 44.06 79.58
CA VAL A 439 -20.52 44.44 78.59
C VAL A 439 -21.54 43.32 78.42
N ILE A 440 -22.74 43.68 77.97
CA ILE A 440 -23.72 42.70 77.49
C ILE A 440 -23.23 42.24 76.10
N PRO A 441 -23.04 40.94 75.89
CA PRO A 441 -22.46 40.44 74.64
C PRO A 441 -23.42 40.69 73.47
N MET A 442 -22.84 41.27 72.44
CA MET A 442 -23.53 41.49 71.18
C MET A 442 -23.03 40.48 70.14
N GLY A 443 -23.84 40.24 69.13
CA GLY A 443 -23.49 39.49 67.95
C GLY A 443 -24.32 39.94 66.78
N TYR A 444 -24.03 39.45 65.59
CA TYR A 444 -24.80 39.74 64.40
C TYR A 444 -24.93 38.52 63.52
N THR A 445 -26.00 38.49 62.73
CA THR A 445 -26.16 37.52 61.65
C THR A 445 -25.85 38.22 60.34
N LYS A 446 -24.80 37.73 59.66
CA LYS A 446 -24.57 38.07 58.26
C LYS A 446 -25.70 37.50 57.42
N GLY A 447 -26.25 38.27 56.50
CA GLY A 447 -27.19 37.77 55.51
C GLY A 447 -26.48 37.11 54.34
N ALA A 448 -27.25 36.33 53.58
CA ALA A 448 -26.88 35.99 52.21
C ALA A 448 -26.59 37.28 51.42
N ALA A 449 -25.53 37.28 50.61
CA ALA A 449 -25.21 38.45 49.79
C ALA A 449 -26.42 38.87 48.93
N THR A 450 -26.68 40.17 48.79
CA THR A 450 -27.70 40.69 47.85
C THR A 450 -27.25 40.69 46.39
N ALA A 451 -26.09 40.12 46.12
CA ALA A 451 -25.47 39.95 44.82
C ALA A 451 -24.87 38.54 44.78
N GLY A 452 -24.82 37.93 43.60
CA GLY A 452 -24.07 36.70 43.44
C GLY A 452 -22.58 36.92 43.68
N MET A 453 -21.84 35.82 43.83
CA MET A 453 -20.39 35.86 43.92
C MET A 453 -19.82 36.43 42.62
N THR A 454 -18.82 37.28 42.72
CA THR A 454 -17.91 37.62 41.63
C THR A 454 -16.51 37.30 42.09
N LEU A 455 -15.83 36.40 41.39
CA LEU A 455 -14.48 35.94 41.69
C LEU A 455 -13.61 36.22 40.47
N ILE A 456 -12.50 36.95 40.66
CA ILE A 456 -11.55 37.27 39.60
C ILE A 456 -10.15 36.80 40.02
N SER A 457 -9.49 36.08 39.12
CA SER A 457 -8.15 35.56 39.35
C SER A 457 -7.08 36.64 39.40
N ALA A 458 -5.92 36.32 39.98
CA ALA A 458 -4.71 37.04 39.64
C ALA A 458 -4.39 36.89 38.15
N ALA A 459 -3.75 37.89 37.57
CA ALA A 459 -3.30 37.84 36.19
C ALA A 459 -2.06 36.94 36.06
N ILE A 460 -2.02 36.12 35.00
CA ILE A 460 -0.97 35.14 34.77
C ILE A 460 -0.31 35.39 33.42
N SER A 461 1.02 35.47 33.39
CA SER A 461 1.76 35.65 32.16
C SER A 461 1.89 34.33 31.37
N VAL A 462 1.58 34.38 30.08
CA VAL A 462 1.79 33.29 29.12
C VAL A 462 2.78 33.71 28.03
N GLY A 463 3.36 32.74 27.30
CA GLY A 463 4.44 33.01 26.34
C GLY A 463 4.02 33.75 25.06
N SER A 464 2.72 33.77 24.73
CA SER A 464 2.17 34.49 23.57
C SER A 464 0.68 34.78 23.77
N ALA A 465 0.14 35.76 23.04
CA ALA A 465 -1.26 36.15 23.14
C ALA A 465 -2.17 35.07 22.52
N PRO A 466 -3.01 34.37 23.30
CA PRO A 466 -3.85 33.31 22.77
C PRO A 466 -5.08 33.87 22.06
N SER A 467 -5.56 33.15 21.04
CA SER A 467 -6.84 33.41 20.38
C SER A 467 -8.01 32.69 21.05
N SER A 468 -7.74 31.59 21.77
CA SER A 468 -8.75 30.79 22.46
C SER A 468 -8.19 30.17 23.74
N VAL A 469 -9.01 30.11 24.79
CA VAL A 469 -8.65 29.55 26.10
C VAL A 469 -9.81 28.74 26.66
N ASP A 470 -9.51 27.52 27.10
CA ASP A 470 -10.41 26.70 27.91
C ASP A 470 -10.33 27.13 29.39
N ALA A 471 -11.48 27.42 29.97
CA ALA A 471 -11.64 27.71 31.39
C ALA A 471 -12.32 26.54 32.10
N TYR A 472 -11.69 26.08 33.18
CA TYR A 472 -12.17 24.98 34.01
C TYR A 472 -12.50 25.47 35.41
N PHE A 473 -13.56 24.95 36.00
CA PHE A 473 -14.03 25.34 37.33
C PHE A 473 -14.48 24.11 38.12
N LEU A 474 -13.94 23.93 39.33
CA LEU A 474 -14.44 22.92 40.26
C LEU A 474 -15.55 23.52 41.10
N HIS A 475 -16.78 23.23 40.72
CA HIS A 475 -17.99 23.84 41.26
C HIS A 475 -18.80 22.85 42.09
N ARG A 476 -19.46 23.36 43.15
CA ARG A 476 -20.49 22.61 43.88
C ARG A 476 -21.73 23.48 44.03
N ALA A 477 -22.87 22.94 43.60
CA ALA A 477 -24.17 23.54 43.85
C ALA A 477 -24.63 23.20 45.27
N ILE A 478 -24.99 24.20 46.08
CA ILE A 478 -25.63 23.99 47.38
C ILE A 478 -27.16 24.08 47.22
N ASP A 479 -27.61 25.08 46.46
CA ASP A 479 -28.99 25.20 46.01
C ASP A 479 -29.18 24.59 44.60
N SER A 480 -30.42 24.57 44.10
CA SER A 480 -30.73 24.08 42.74
C SER A 480 -30.20 25.03 41.67
N VAL A 481 -29.07 24.70 41.04
CA VAL A 481 -28.35 25.55 40.07
C VAL A 481 -28.57 25.12 38.62
N THR A 482 -28.84 26.09 37.76
CA THR A 482 -28.92 25.97 36.29
C THR A 482 -27.66 26.57 35.66
N LEU A 483 -26.87 25.75 34.94
CA LEU A 483 -25.65 26.20 34.26
C LEU A 483 -25.95 27.32 33.26
N ASN A 484 -24.98 28.23 33.07
CA ASN A 484 -25.06 29.38 32.16
C ASN A 484 -26.11 30.45 32.50
N THR A 485 -26.92 30.20 33.54
CA THR A 485 -27.90 31.14 34.09
C THR A 485 -27.50 31.57 35.49
N ASP A 486 -27.31 30.60 36.39
CA ASP A 486 -26.96 30.83 37.80
C ASP A 486 -25.45 30.88 38.06
N ILE A 487 -24.65 30.38 37.12
CA ILE A 487 -23.19 30.49 37.10
C ILE A 487 -22.73 30.82 35.68
N LYS A 488 -21.85 31.80 35.57
CA LYS A 488 -21.31 32.30 34.31
C LYS A 488 -19.82 32.56 34.48
N ALA A 489 -19.04 32.34 33.43
CA ALA A 489 -17.60 32.63 33.46
C ALA A 489 -17.14 33.29 32.16
N ARG A 490 -16.05 34.04 32.23
CA ARG A 490 -15.39 34.67 31.07
C ARG A 490 -13.90 34.80 31.32
N VAL A 491 -13.14 35.01 30.26
CA VAL A 491 -11.68 35.05 30.28
C VAL A 491 -11.20 36.35 29.65
N SER A 492 -10.09 36.87 30.14
CA SER A 492 -9.36 38.00 29.58
C SER A 492 -7.94 37.56 29.21
N ARG A 493 -7.36 38.20 28.19
CA ARG A 493 -5.94 38.05 27.82
C ARG A 493 -5.11 39.31 28.03
N ASP A 494 -5.69 40.36 28.60
CA ASP A 494 -5.05 41.65 28.85
C ASP A 494 -5.14 42.07 30.34
N GLY A 495 -5.10 41.08 31.24
CA GLY A 495 -5.11 41.29 32.68
C GLY A 495 -6.46 41.74 33.26
N GLY A 496 -7.55 41.60 32.51
CA GLY A 496 -8.90 41.99 32.92
C GLY A 496 -9.36 43.34 32.38
N SER A 497 -8.63 43.94 31.43
CA SER A 497 -9.03 45.23 30.82
C SER A 497 -10.15 45.05 29.79
N THR A 498 -10.08 43.98 29.01
CA THR A 498 -11.15 43.52 28.12
C THR A 498 -11.43 42.04 28.37
N TRP A 499 -12.70 41.65 28.23
CA TRP A 499 -13.19 40.31 28.55
C TRP A 499 -13.85 39.67 27.35
N SER A 500 -13.73 38.35 27.24
CA SER A 500 -14.54 37.56 26.33
C SER A 500 -16.03 37.70 26.65
N GLY A 501 -16.87 37.27 25.71
CA GLY A 501 -18.25 36.89 26.06
C GLY A 501 -18.27 35.82 27.15
N TYR A 502 -19.41 35.67 27.83
CA TYR A 502 -19.56 34.57 28.79
C TYR A 502 -19.43 33.22 28.06
N VAL A 503 -18.57 32.35 28.56
CA VAL A 503 -18.38 31.01 28.01
C VAL A 503 -19.61 30.15 28.29
N THR A 504 -19.89 29.22 27.39
CA THR A 504 -20.90 28.18 27.64
C THR A 504 -20.26 27.08 28.47
N LEU A 505 -20.59 27.05 29.76
CA LEU A 505 -20.17 26.03 30.72
C LEU A 505 -20.94 24.73 30.52
N ALA A 506 -20.21 23.63 30.43
CA ALA A 506 -20.73 22.27 30.42
C ALA A 506 -20.03 21.43 31.49
N GLU A 507 -20.75 20.45 32.04
CA GLU A 507 -20.16 19.47 32.95
C GLU A 507 -19.26 18.51 32.17
N VAL A 508 -18.01 18.36 32.63
CA VAL A 508 -17.05 17.40 32.08
C VAL A 508 -17.14 16.08 32.84
N CYS A 509 -17.10 16.14 34.16
CA CYS A 509 -17.23 14.97 35.03
C CYS A 509 -17.52 15.37 36.49
N ALA A 510 -18.05 14.41 37.26
CA ALA A 510 -18.16 14.51 38.71
C ALA A 510 -16.82 14.19 39.41
N VAL A 511 -16.58 14.87 40.52
CA VAL A 511 -15.38 14.85 41.35
C VAL A 511 -15.82 14.87 42.83
N GLY A 512 -16.19 13.70 43.37
CA GLY A 512 -16.86 13.64 44.68
C GLY A 512 -18.17 14.45 44.63
N ASP A 513 -18.36 15.35 45.60
CA ASP A 513 -19.52 16.26 45.66
C ASP A 513 -19.41 17.47 44.72
N TYR A 514 -18.32 17.57 43.96
CA TYR A 514 -18.06 18.67 43.02
C TYR A 514 -18.26 18.21 41.58
N LYS A 515 -18.47 19.17 40.70
CA LYS A 515 -18.53 19.01 39.24
C LYS A 515 -17.42 19.83 38.61
N LEU A 516 -16.66 19.21 37.72
CA LEU A 516 -15.70 19.92 36.89
C LEU A 516 -16.47 20.49 35.69
N LEU A 517 -16.58 21.82 35.65
CA LEU A 517 -17.19 22.55 34.55
C LEU A 517 -16.11 23.03 33.58
N LYS A 518 -16.42 23.07 32.28
CA LYS A 518 -15.55 23.62 31.23
C LYS A 518 -16.33 24.53 30.31
N GLY A 519 -15.72 25.64 29.90
CA GLY A 519 -16.17 26.43 28.75
C GLY A 519 -14.97 26.98 27.96
N THR A 520 -15.13 27.14 26.65
CA THR A 520 -14.08 27.67 25.77
C THR A 520 -14.38 29.14 25.46
N ALA A 521 -13.41 30.01 25.69
CA ALA A 521 -13.50 31.45 25.42
C ALA A 521 -12.82 31.79 24.08
N ASP A 522 -13.56 32.44 23.18
CA ASP A 522 -12.98 33.14 22.03
C ASP A 522 -12.46 34.51 22.48
N LEU A 523 -11.16 34.72 22.31
CA LEU A 523 -10.45 35.93 22.71
C LEU A 523 -10.06 36.79 21.49
N SER A 524 -10.38 36.36 20.27
CA SER A 524 -10.15 37.16 19.07
C SER A 524 -10.78 38.58 19.12
N PRO A 525 -11.93 38.82 19.79
CA PRO A 525 -12.54 40.15 19.86
C PRO A 525 -11.96 41.06 20.95
N THR A 526 -11.09 40.56 21.83
CA THR A 526 -10.53 41.34 22.96
C THR A 526 -9.18 41.95 22.58
N ASN A 527 -8.64 42.88 23.38
CA ASN A 527 -7.30 43.41 23.12
C ASN A 527 -6.26 42.27 23.14
N SER A 528 -5.27 42.36 22.25
CA SER A 528 -4.17 41.40 22.22
C SER A 528 -3.27 41.57 23.44
N GLY A 529 -2.98 40.47 24.13
CA GLY A 529 -2.14 40.46 25.33
C GLY A 529 -1.83 39.03 25.75
N ALA A 530 -0.79 38.87 26.58
CA ALA A 530 -0.33 37.59 27.09
C ALA A 530 -0.54 37.46 28.61
N SER A 531 -1.56 38.15 29.14
CA SER A 531 -1.86 38.21 30.57
C SER A 531 -3.26 37.66 30.82
N LEU A 532 -3.33 36.37 31.16
CA LEU A 532 -4.59 35.66 31.32
C LEU A 532 -5.23 35.90 32.68
N THR A 533 -6.53 36.17 32.68
CA THR A 533 -7.34 36.30 33.89
C THR A 533 -8.69 35.64 33.66
N TRP A 534 -9.27 34.99 34.68
CA TRP A 534 -10.64 34.50 34.62
C TRP A 534 -11.55 35.25 35.59
N GLU A 535 -12.82 35.34 35.22
CA GLU A 535 -13.91 35.78 36.10
C GLU A 535 -14.97 34.69 36.15
N ALA A 536 -15.40 34.33 37.35
CA ALA A 536 -16.57 33.51 37.61
C ALA A 536 -17.59 34.31 38.41
N THR A 537 -18.83 34.36 37.93
CA THR A 537 -19.95 35.03 38.59
C THR A 537 -21.08 34.06 38.87
N THR A 538 -21.73 34.19 40.02
CA THR A 538 -23.02 33.55 40.29
C THR A 538 -24.15 34.56 40.19
N HIS A 539 -25.36 34.06 39.96
CA HIS A 539 -26.55 34.87 39.72
C HIS A 539 -27.74 34.26 40.47
N ASN A 540 -28.85 35.01 40.53
CA ASN A 540 -30.11 34.59 41.13
C ASN A 540 -30.02 34.19 42.62
N PHE A 541 -28.99 34.65 43.33
CA PHE A 541 -28.80 34.53 44.78
C PHE A 541 -28.78 33.07 45.29
N LYS A 542 -28.36 32.14 44.44
CA LYS A 542 -28.26 30.72 44.79
C LYS A 542 -26.90 30.41 45.43
N SER A 543 -26.93 29.67 46.53
CA SER A 543 -25.75 29.22 47.26
C SER A 543 -24.95 28.23 46.41
N GLN A 544 -23.68 28.55 46.21
CA GLN A 544 -22.77 27.86 45.31
C GLN A 544 -21.35 27.97 45.86
N GLN A 545 -20.50 27.03 45.49
CA GLN A 545 -19.11 26.98 45.94
C GLN A 545 -18.16 26.74 44.78
N LEU A 546 -16.98 27.36 44.87
CA LEU A 546 -15.90 27.20 43.91
C LEU A 546 -14.62 26.83 44.63
N ARG A 547 -14.08 25.65 44.33
CA ARG A 547 -12.89 25.11 45.02
C ARG A 547 -11.60 25.25 44.22
N ALA A 548 -11.69 25.33 42.91
CA ALA A 548 -10.53 25.52 42.05
C ALA A 548 -10.95 26.06 40.69
N ALA A 549 -9.98 26.63 39.97
CA ALA A 549 -10.13 27.00 38.56
C ALA A 549 -8.84 26.70 37.79
N ALA A 550 -8.94 26.52 36.48
CA ALA A 550 -7.77 26.43 35.62
C ALA A 550 -8.01 27.13 34.29
N LEU A 551 -6.96 27.71 33.73
CA LEU A 551 -6.94 28.23 32.37
C LEU A 551 -5.97 27.42 31.55
N GLN A 552 -6.37 27.04 30.35
CA GLN A 552 -5.54 26.33 29.39
C GLN A 552 -5.70 26.98 28.02
N ILE A 553 -4.60 27.37 27.38
CA ILE A 553 -4.59 27.84 26.01
C ILE A 553 -5.10 26.71 25.12
N ALA A 554 -6.18 26.96 24.39
CA ALA A 554 -6.73 26.00 23.45
C ALA A 554 -5.77 25.87 22.26
N ALA A 555 -5.54 24.65 21.81
CA ALA A 555 -4.61 24.35 20.72
C ALA A 555 -5.19 24.72 19.34
#